data_AF-A0A430QAH5-F1
#
_entry.id   AF-A0A430QAH5-F1
#
_cell.length_a   1.000
_cell.length_b   1.000
_cell.length_c   1.000
_cell.angle_alpha   90.00
_cell.angle_beta   90.00
_cell.angle_gamma   90.00
#
_symmetry.space_group_name_H-M   'P 1'
#
loop_
_entity.id
_entity.type
_entity.pdbx_description
1 polymer ?
#
loop_
_entity_poly.entity_id
_entity_poly.type
_entity_poly.pdbx_seq_one_letter_code
_entity_poly.pdbx_strand_id
1 'polypeptide(L)'
;MNEFDKESLGIVRYFPEHIAPNGKKYGVISNNYFPYLRMNNYQAPLVAVQLSNITRNTVVLVECRLVGLKNSIGGTGFEVCVDDKDSGK
;
A
#
# COMPACT_ATOMS: atom_id res chain seq x y z
N MET A 1 5.66 6.62 10.61
CA MET A 1 6.78 5.83 10.05
C MET A 1 8.08 6.59 10.29
N ASN A 2 9.05 5.97 10.97
CA ASN A 2 10.35 6.59 11.21
C ASN A 2 11.23 6.49 9.93
N GLU A 3 12.45 7.04 9.96
CA GLU A 3 13.32 7.03 8.76
C GLU A 3 13.86 5.62 8.45
N PHE A 4 14.16 4.83 9.49
CA PHE A 4 14.61 3.45 9.36
C PHE A 4 13.59 2.56 8.64
N ASP A 5 12.30 2.70 8.99
CA ASP A 5 11.20 1.97 8.35
C ASP A 5 11.12 2.32 6.86
N LYS A 6 11.31 3.60 6.49
CA LYS A 6 11.27 4.05 5.08
C LYS A 6 12.41 3.45 4.27
N GLU A 7 13.61 3.46 4.82
CA GLU A 7 14.78 2.87 4.17
C GLU A 7 14.62 1.36 4.00
N SER A 8 14.10 0.70 5.04
CA SER A 8 13.88 -0.75 5.05
C SER A 8 12.74 -1.22 4.15
N LEU A 9 11.77 -0.35 3.84
CA LEU A 9 10.63 -0.67 2.98
C LEU A 9 11.04 -0.91 1.51
N GLY A 10 12.12 -0.26 1.07
CA GLY A 10 12.60 -0.32 -0.31
C GLY A 10 11.65 0.35 -1.32
N ILE A 11 11.64 -0.16 -2.55
CA ILE A 11 10.82 0.40 -3.64
C ILE A 11 9.38 -0.12 -3.54
N VAL A 12 8.44 0.82 -3.41
CA VAL A 12 7.00 0.55 -3.40
C VAL A 12 6.41 0.73 -4.80
N ARG A 13 5.64 -0.26 -5.27
CA ARG A 13 4.85 -0.20 -6.50
C ARG A 13 3.37 -0.44 -6.22
N TYR A 14 2.52 0.18 -7.01
CA TYR A 14 1.06 0.08 -6.87
C TYR A 14 0.43 -0.54 -8.11
N PHE A 15 -0.69 -1.23 -7.94
CA PHE A 15 -1.46 -1.79 -9.06
C PHE A 15 -2.96 -1.58 -8.81
N PRO A 16 -3.66 -0.77 -9.62
CA PRO A 16 -3.13 0.07 -10.72
C PRO A 16 -2.30 1.26 -10.22
N GLU A 17 -1.23 1.60 -10.94
CA GLU A 17 -0.35 2.75 -10.64
C GLU A 17 -0.85 4.04 -11.31
N HIS A 18 -0.79 5.15 -10.59
CA HIS A 18 -0.99 6.50 -11.09
C HIS A 18 0.22 7.37 -10.73
N ILE A 19 0.70 8.16 -11.69
CA ILE A 19 1.81 9.10 -11.51
C ILE A 19 1.23 10.51 -11.50
N ALA A 20 1.33 11.18 -10.36
CA ALA A 20 0.90 12.56 -10.23
C ALA A 20 1.87 13.53 -10.97
N PRO A 21 1.45 14.77 -11.27
CA PRO A 21 2.29 15.75 -11.98
C PRO A 21 3.64 16.05 -11.30
N ASN A 22 3.75 15.84 -9.99
CA ASN A 22 4.99 15.98 -9.22
C ASN A 22 5.88 14.73 -9.24
N GLY A 23 5.56 13.73 -10.07
CA GLY A 23 6.27 12.45 -10.17
C GLY A 23 5.95 11.44 -9.06
N LYS A 24 5.13 11.80 -8.07
CA LYS A 24 4.76 10.87 -6.99
C LYS A 24 3.79 9.80 -7.48
N LYS A 25 4.10 8.56 -7.11
CA LYS A 25 3.32 7.37 -7.48
C LYS A 25 2.28 7.02 -6.42
N TYR A 26 1.10 6.63 -6.86
CA TYR A 26 -0.01 6.22 -6.01
C TYR A 26 -0.71 5.00 -6.60
N GLY A 27 -1.37 4.23 -5.74
CA GLY A 27 -2.45 3.36 -6.17
C GLY A 27 -3.72 4.16 -6.38
N VAL A 28 -4.48 3.86 -7.44
CA VAL A 28 -5.71 4.59 -7.77
C VAL A 28 -6.94 3.70 -7.66
N ILE A 29 -7.98 4.23 -7.02
CA ILE A 29 -9.33 3.68 -7.05
C ILE A 29 -10.14 4.55 -8.01
N SER A 30 -10.75 3.94 -9.04
CA SER A 30 -11.57 4.68 -10.01
C SER A 30 -12.85 5.21 -9.36
N ASN A 31 -13.21 6.45 -9.69
CA ASN A 31 -14.47 7.05 -9.25
C ASN A 31 -15.70 6.33 -9.82
N ASN A 32 -15.55 5.49 -10.85
CA ASN A 32 -16.65 4.70 -11.43
C ASN A 32 -17.25 3.67 -10.44
N TYR A 33 -16.54 3.34 -9.37
CA TYR A 33 -17.03 2.46 -8.30
C TYR A 33 -17.91 3.20 -7.27
N PHE A 34 -18.12 4.50 -7.43
CA PHE A 34 -18.85 5.37 -6.51
C PHE A 34 -19.91 6.21 -7.23
N PRO A 35 -21.02 6.61 -6.55
CA PRO A 35 -21.36 6.25 -5.18
C PRO A 35 -21.81 4.79 -5.07
N TYR A 36 -21.71 4.22 -3.87
CA TYR A 36 -22.26 2.89 -3.60
C TYR A 36 -23.80 2.95 -3.53
N LEU A 37 -24.48 2.28 -4.48
CA LEU A 37 -25.94 2.31 -4.63
C LEU A 37 -26.63 1.03 -4.13
N ARG A 38 -26.02 0.28 -3.20
CA ARG A 38 -26.55 -1.02 -2.69
C ARG A 38 -26.84 -2.04 -3.79
N MET A 39 -25.99 -2.06 -4.81
CA MET A 39 -26.14 -2.98 -5.94
C MET A 39 -25.83 -4.42 -5.50
N ASN A 40 -26.66 -5.37 -5.95
CA ASN A 40 -26.35 -6.79 -5.82
C ASN A 40 -25.05 -7.10 -6.57
N ASN A 41 -24.17 -7.90 -5.95
CA ASN A 41 -22.85 -8.25 -6.48
C ASN A 41 -21.87 -7.06 -6.66
N TYR A 42 -22.06 -5.96 -5.94
CA TYR A 42 -21.04 -4.91 -5.90
C TYR A 42 -19.71 -5.47 -5.37
N GLN A 43 -18.64 -5.28 -6.14
CA GLN A 43 -17.29 -5.63 -5.73
C GLN A 43 -16.54 -4.35 -5.37
N ALA A 44 -16.07 -4.26 -4.13
CA ALA A 44 -15.24 -3.15 -3.70
C ALA A 44 -13.93 -3.15 -4.51
N PRO A 45 -13.50 -1.98 -5.03
CA PRO A 45 -12.25 -1.89 -5.78
C PRO A 45 -11.06 -2.15 -4.87
N LEU A 46 -10.05 -2.83 -5.40
CA LEU A 46 -8.81 -3.15 -4.70
C LEU A 46 -7.61 -2.48 -5.36
N VAL A 47 -6.61 -2.18 -4.55
CA VAL A 47 -5.29 -1.73 -4.99
C VAL A 47 -4.27 -2.66 -4.34
N ALA A 48 -3.41 -3.26 -5.15
CA ALA A 48 -2.28 -4.03 -4.63
C ALA A 48 -1.07 -3.13 -4.41
N VAL A 49 -0.32 -3.43 -3.35
CA VAL A 49 0.97 -2.81 -3.03
C VAL A 49 2.03 -3.90 -3.11
N GLN A 50 3.10 -3.64 -3.86
CA GLN A 50 4.27 -4.51 -3.93
C GLN A 50 5.46 -3.83 -3.28
N LEU A 51 6.07 -4.52 -2.32
CA LEU A 51 7.30 -4.12 -1.65
C LEU A 51 8.45 -4.91 -2.27
N SER A 52 9.08 -4.37 -3.32
CA SER A 52 9.97 -5.16 -4.20
C SER A 52 11.34 -5.49 -3.59
N ASN A 53 11.83 -4.67 -2.65
CA ASN A 53 13.16 -4.84 -2.06
C ASN A 53 13.13 -4.47 -0.57
N ILE A 54 12.19 -5.07 0.17
CA ILE A 54 12.11 -4.89 1.61
C ILE A 54 13.30 -5.58 2.30
N THR A 55 13.89 -4.92 3.30
CA THR A 55 14.99 -5.49 4.09
C THR A 55 14.50 -6.73 4.83
N ARG A 56 15.24 -7.84 4.65
CA ARG A 56 14.91 -9.14 5.23
C ARG A 56 15.31 -9.24 6.70
N ASN A 57 14.74 -10.20 7.41
CA ASN A 57 15.00 -10.48 8.82
C ASN A 57 14.84 -9.23 9.70
N THR A 58 13.94 -8.33 9.30
CA THR A 58 13.69 -7.04 9.93
C THR A 58 12.19 -6.80 9.92
N VAL A 59 11.62 -6.46 11.07
CA VAL A 59 10.23 -6.01 11.17
C VAL A 59 10.16 -4.57 10.67
N VAL A 60 9.34 -4.35 9.65
CA VAL A 60 9.11 -3.02 9.07
C VAL A 60 7.66 -2.62 9.33
N LEU A 61 7.47 -1.43 9.91
CA LEU A 61 6.15 -0.86 10.12
C LEU A 61 5.69 -0.12 8.85
N VAL A 62 4.59 -0.59 8.25
CA VAL A 62 4.01 -0.02 7.02
C VAL A 62 2.75 0.76 7.36
N GLU A 63 2.63 1.98 6.82
CA GLU A 63 1.42 2.80 6.92
C GLU A 63 0.90 3.17 5.52
N CYS A 64 -0.30 2.71 5.18
CA CYS A 64 -1.01 3.11 3.98
C CYS A 64 -2.00 4.23 4.31
N ARG A 65 -1.98 5.31 3.52
CA ARG A 65 -2.89 6.46 3.69
C ARG A 65 -3.67 6.73 2.42
N LEU A 66 -4.96 7.02 2.58
CA LEU A 66 -5.80 7.56 1.52
C LEU A 66 -5.56 9.06 1.38
N VAL A 67 -5.46 9.54 0.14
CA VAL A 67 -5.28 10.97 -0.18
C VAL A 67 -6.37 11.44 -1.14
N GLY A 68 -6.60 12.75 -1.22
CA GLY A 68 -7.57 13.33 -2.15
C GLY A 68 -9.02 13.36 -1.65
N LEU A 69 -9.29 12.91 -0.43
CA LEU A 69 -10.59 13.01 0.23
C LEU A 69 -10.51 13.88 1.48
N LYS A 70 -11.34 14.93 1.56
CA LYS A 70 -11.46 15.78 2.75
C LYS A 70 -12.07 14.97 3.90
N ASN A 71 -11.56 15.16 5.11
CA ASN A 71 -12.03 14.51 6.34
C ASN A 71 -11.98 12.97 6.32
N SER A 72 -11.15 12.38 5.45
CA SER A 72 -10.90 10.94 5.49
C SER A 72 -9.91 10.62 6.62
N ILE A 73 -10.34 9.81 7.59
CA ILE A 73 -9.49 9.23 8.64
C ILE A 73 -8.91 7.87 8.15
N GLY A 74 -9.07 7.57 6.85
CA GLY A 74 -8.72 6.29 6.26
C GLY A 74 -7.21 6.08 6.16
N GLY A 75 -6.67 5.32 7.09
CA GLY A 75 -5.32 4.77 7.03
C GLY A 75 -5.32 3.37 7.61
N THR A 76 -4.43 2.52 7.11
CA THR A 76 -4.19 1.19 7.69
C THR A 76 -2.71 1.02 7.94
N GLY A 77 -2.37 0.57 9.14
CA GLY A 77 -1.00 0.24 9.53
C GLY A 77 -0.86 -1.26 9.74
N PHE A 78 0.27 -1.84 9.33
CA PHE A 78 0.60 -3.24 9.61
C PHE A 78 2.10 -3.43 9.68
N GLU A 79 2.53 -4.51 10.34
CA GLU A 79 3.94 -4.92 10.41
C GLU A 79 4.18 -6.04 9.39
N VAL A 80 5.35 -6.02 8.75
CA VAL A 80 5.79 -7.06 7.84
C VAL A 80 7.24 -7.44 8.13
N CYS A 81 7.52 -8.74 8.14
CA CYS A 81 8.87 -9.29 8.18
C CYS A 81 9.00 -10.34 7.08
N VAL A 82 10.10 -10.30 6.34
CA VAL A 82 10.44 -11.32 5.35
C VAL A 82 11.69 -12.02 5.81
N ASP A 83 11.55 -13.23 6.31
CA ASP A 83 12.68 -14.03 6.78
C ASP A 83 13.36 -14.75 5.62
N ASP A 84 14.65 -14.99 5.76
CA ASP A 84 15.34 -15.92 4.89
C ASP A 84 14.84 -17.35 5.11
N LYS A 85 14.93 -18.18 4.08
CA LYS A 85 14.68 -19.61 4.25
C LYS A 85 15.70 -20.12 5.26
N ASP A 86 15.21 -20.64 6.38
CA ASP A 86 16.03 -21.40 7.30
C ASP A 86 16.67 -22.54 6.50
N SER A 87 17.97 -22.40 6.22
CA SER A 87 18.75 -23.44 5.57
C SER A 87 19.16 -24.40 6.68
N GLY A 88 18.17 -25.12 7.21
CA GLY A 88 18.36 -26.11 8.25
C GLY A 88 19.49 -27.05 7.87
N LYS A 89 20.62 -26.91 8.57
CA LYS A 89 21.64 -27.93 8.69
C LYS A 89 21.42 -28.68 9.98
#